data_AF-A0A022RZ45-F1
#
_entry.id   AF-A0A022RZ45-F1
#
_cell.length_a   1.000
_cell.length_b   1.000
_cell.length_c   1.000
_cell.angle_alpha   90.00
_cell.angle_beta   90.00
_cell.angle_gamma   90.00
#
_symmetry.space_group_name_H-M   'P 1'
#
loop_
_entity.id
_entity.type
_entity.pdbx_description
1 polymer ?
#
loop_
_entity_poly.entity_id
_entity_poly.type
_entity_poly.pdbx_seq_one_letter_code
_entity_poly.pdbx_strand_id
1 'polypeptide(L)'
;MPICNPSSSSSSSSSSSTKSWIIHGLAVGAAAAVAIGAHAYFNYRRSGKFRSRVIGIIPARFASSRFEGKPLVHILGKPMIQRTWERAKMATSLDHVVVATDDDKIAECCRGFGADVVMTSESCRNGTERCNEALQKLGKEYDVVVNIQGDEPLIEPEIIDGIVKSLQ
;
A
#
# COMPACT_ATOMS: atom_id res chain seq x y z
N MET A 1 7.44 -61.64 81.63
CA MET A 1 8.80 -61.80 81.04
C MET A 1 8.61 -62.10 79.56
N PRO A 2 9.22 -61.30 78.66
CA PRO A 2 8.41 -60.28 77.99
C PRO A 2 8.11 -60.57 76.51
N ILE A 3 6.92 -60.10 76.14
CA ILE A 3 6.39 -59.90 74.79
C ILE A 3 7.04 -58.62 74.26
N CYS A 4 7.67 -58.66 73.10
CA CYS A 4 8.21 -57.47 72.43
C CYS A 4 7.35 -57.08 71.23
N ASN A 5 6.62 -55.98 71.39
CA ASN A 5 6.58 -54.85 70.46
C ASN A 5 6.41 -53.60 71.36
N PRO A 6 7.04 -52.43 71.09
CA PRO A 6 6.67 -51.63 69.91
C PRO A 6 7.78 -50.72 69.32
N SER A 7 7.41 -50.19 68.16
CA SER A 7 7.83 -48.98 67.43
C SER A 7 8.61 -47.87 68.15
N SER A 8 9.66 -47.39 67.47
CA SER A 8 10.09 -45.98 67.31
C SER A 8 11.38 -45.99 66.48
N SER A 9 11.68 -45.14 65.50
CA SER A 9 11.01 -43.95 64.99
C SER A 9 11.84 -43.44 63.79
N SER A 10 11.13 -43.04 62.73
CA SER A 10 11.37 -41.85 61.90
C SER A 10 12.75 -41.56 61.30
N SER A 11 12.83 -41.64 59.97
CA SER A 11 13.23 -40.54 59.05
C SER A 11 13.20 -41.12 57.62
N SER A 12 12.68 -40.49 56.57
CA SER A 12 12.00 -39.22 56.42
C SER A 12 11.29 -39.28 55.06
N SER A 13 9.96 -39.18 55.13
CA SER A 13 9.06 -38.48 54.20
C SER A 13 9.66 -37.84 52.95
N SER A 14 9.21 -38.35 51.80
CA SER A 14 8.44 -37.57 50.80
C SER A 14 8.96 -36.17 50.46
N SER A 15 9.95 -36.08 49.56
CA SER A 15 10.32 -34.81 48.91
C SER A 15 10.13 -34.81 47.39
N SER A 16 9.74 -35.93 46.77
CA SER A 16 9.79 -36.07 45.30
C SER A 16 8.52 -35.61 44.59
N SER A 17 7.33 -35.88 45.16
CA SER A 17 6.05 -35.67 44.46
C SER A 17 5.60 -34.20 44.40
N THR A 18 5.78 -33.45 45.49
CA THR A 18 5.37 -32.05 45.58
C THR A 18 6.20 -31.13 44.68
N LYS A 19 7.45 -31.50 44.36
CA LYS A 19 8.33 -30.72 43.48
C LYS A 19 7.90 -30.84 42.01
N SER A 20 7.37 -31.98 41.59
CA SER A 20 7.06 -32.25 40.18
C SER A 20 5.89 -31.41 39.64
N TRP A 21 4.83 -31.19 40.42
CA TRP A 21 3.67 -30.37 40.02
C TRP A 21 4.00 -28.89 39.86
N ILE A 22 4.90 -28.37 40.70
CA ILE A 22 5.34 -26.97 40.64
C ILE A 22 6.16 -26.75 39.36
N ILE A 23 7.05 -27.69 39.02
CA ILE A 23 7.91 -27.59 37.83
C ILE A 23 7.08 -27.69 36.55
N HIS A 24 6.10 -28.60 36.49
CA HIS A 24 5.21 -28.73 35.33
C HIS A 24 4.27 -27.52 35.16
N GLY A 25 3.70 -26.99 36.26
CA GLY A 25 2.87 -25.78 36.20
C GLY A 25 3.64 -24.55 35.70
N LEU A 26 4.90 -24.38 36.14
CA LEU A 26 5.77 -23.31 35.69
C LEU A 26 6.14 -23.44 34.19
N ALA A 27 6.44 -24.66 33.74
CA ALA A 27 6.79 -24.94 32.35
C ALA A 27 5.61 -24.70 31.39
N VAL A 28 4.39 -25.10 31.77
CA VAL A 28 3.16 -24.85 30.99
C VAL A 28 2.83 -23.36 30.93
N GLY A 29 2.98 -22.63 32.05
CA GLY A 29 2.79 -21.18 32.10
C GLY A 29 3.76 -20.41 31.20
N ALA A 30 5.05 -20.81 31.21
CA ALA A 30 6.07 -20.21 30.34
C ALA A 30 5.81 -20.49 28.86
N ALA A 31 5.44 -21.73 28.50
CA ALA A 31 5.11 -22.09 27.12
C ALA A 31 3.88 -21.32 26.60
N ALA A 32 2.84 -21.18 27.43
CA ALA A 32 1.66 -20.39 27.09
C ALA A 32 2.01 -18.90 26.88
N ALA A 33 2.81 -18.31 27.75
CA ALA A 33 3.25 -16.91 27.63
C ALA A 33 4.10 -16.69 26.37
N VAL A 34 5.01 -17.60 26.04
CA VAL A 34 5.81 -17.54 24.80
C VAL A 34 4.92 -17.70 23.57
N ALA A 35 3.96 -18.62 23.58
CA ALA A 35 3.04 -18.81 22.47
C ALA A 35 2.15 -17.58 22.26
N ILE A 36 1.60 -17.00 23.33
CA ILE A 36 0.79 -15.77 23.27
C ILE A 36 1.65 -14.59 22.81
N GLY A 37 2.87 -14.44 23.35
CA GLY A 37 3.80 -13.39 22.95
C GLY A 37 4.23 -13.52 21.48
N ALA A 38 4.53 -14.73 21.01
CA ALA A 38 4.85 -15.01 19.62
C ALA A 38 3.64 -14.73 18.71
N HIS A 39 2.44 -15.13 19.12
CA HIS A 39 1.21 -14.89 18.36
C HIS A 39 0.87 -13.39 18.28
N ALA A 40 1.03 -12.66 19.38
CA ALA A 40 0.89 -11.21 19.43
C ALA A 40 1.96 -10.50 18.58
N TYR A 41 3.21 -10.94 18.67
CA TYR A 41 4.32 -10.41 17.87
C TYR A 41 4.13 -10.67 16.36
N PHE A 42 3.71 -11.89 15.99
CA PHE A 42 3.40 -12.24 14.60
C PHE A 42 2.21 -11.44 14.07
N ASN A 43 1.14 -11.28 14.85
CA ASN A 43 0.00 -10.44 14.44
C ASN A 43 0.36 -8.97 14.35
N TYR A 44 1.16 -8.44 15.28
CA TYR A 44 1.63 -7.06 15.24
C TYR A 44 2.53 -6.80 14.02
N ARG A 45 3.45 -7.73 13.72
CA ARG A 45 4.30 -7.66 12.53
C ARG A 45 3.51 -7.83 11.23
N ARG A 46 2.46 -8.65 11.22
CA ARG A 46 1.57 -8.85 10.06
C ARG A 46 0.61 -7.67 9.85
N SER A 47 0.24 -6.98 10.93
CA SER A 47 -0.59 -5.76 10.91
C SER A 47 0.18 -4.52 10.45
N GLY A 48 1.51 -4.58 10.38
CA GLY A 48 2.36 -3.56 9.77
C GLY A 48 2.40 -3.62 8.24
N LYS A 49 1.37 -4.17 7.57
CA LYS A 49 1.26 -4.09 6.11
C LYS A 49 0.91 -2.63 5.78
N PHE A 50 1.92 -1.80 5.57
CA PHE A 50 1.77 -0.43 5.09
C PHE A 50 0.84 -0.46 3.87
N ARG A 51 -0.20 0.40 3.87
CA ARG A 51 -0.92 0.67 2.63
C ARG A 51 0.06 1.36 1.70
N SER A 52 0.38 0.72 0.58
CA SER A 52 1.24 1.31 -0.44
C SER A 52 0.69 2.67 -0.83
N ARG A 53 1.56 3.69 -0.89
CA ARG A 53 1.22 5.00 -1.43
C ARG A 53 1.18 4.92 -2.94
N VAL A 54 0.07 5.35 -3.53
CA VAL A 54 -0.22 5.18 -4.96
C VAL A 54 -0.46 6.52 -5.62
N ILE A 55 0.22 6.76 -6.74
CA ILE A 55 0.00 7.94 -7.57
C ILE A 55 -0.51 7.54 -8.95
N GLY A 56 -1.57 8.20 -9.41
CA GLY A 56 -1.96 8.21 -10.82
C GLY A 56 -1.25 9.34 -11.56
N ILE A 57 -0.58 9.01 -12.65
CA ILE A 57 0.03 10.01 -13.53
C ILE A 57 -0.62 9.89 -14.91
N ILE A 58 -1.14 11.02 -15.40
CA ILE A 58 -1.79 11.13 -16.70
C ILE A 58 -0.81 11.83 -17.66
N PRO A 59 -0.05 11.11 -18.50
CA PRO A 59 0.83 11.74 -19.47
C PRO A 59 0.03 12.37 -20.61
N ALA A 60 0.33 13.62 -20.94
CA ALA A 60 -0.28 14.36 -22.04
C ALA A 60 0.78 15.11 -22.83
N ARG A 61 0.73 15.00 -24.17
CA ARG A 61 1.60 15.73 -25.10
C ARG A 61 0.74 16.46 -26.12
N PHE A 62 1.18 17.65 -26.53
CA PHE A 62 0.51 18.38 -27.60
C PHE A 62 0.89 17.82 -28.98
N ALA A 63 2.19 17.57 -29.20
CA ALA A 63 2.75 17.06 -30.43
C ALA A 63 2.49 15.55 -30.59
N SER A 64 1.35 15.19 -31.19
CA SER A 64 1.05 13.81 -31.61
C SER A 64 0.90 13.76 -33.13
N SER A 65 1.69 12.92 -33.79
CA SER A 65 1.73 12.83 -35.26
C SER A 65 0.44 12.35 -35.91
N ARG A 66 -0.42 11.64 -35.16
CA ARG A 66 -1.71 11.11 -35.66
C ARG A 66 -2.91 11.98 -35.32
N PHE A 67 -2.81 12.76 -34.24
CA PHE A 67 -3.88 13.64 -33.79
C PHE A 67 -3.31 14.74 -32.88
N GLU A 68 -2.92 15.85 -33.49
CA GLU A 68 -2.33 16.99 -32.80
C GLU A 68 -3.35 17.65 -31.86
N GLY A 69 -2.90 18.06 -30.67
CA GLY A 69 -3.78 18.70 -29.68
C GLY A 69 -4.85 17.77 -29.10
N LYS A 70 -4.77 16.44 -29.33
CA LYS A 70 -5.75 15.44 -28.86
C LYS A 70 -6.23 15.65 -27.40
N PRO A 71 -5.36 15.91 -26.41
CA PRO A 71 -5.80 16.11 -25.02
C PRO A 71 -6.81 17.26 -24.84
N LEU A 72 -6.73 18.30 -25.68
CA LEU A 72 -7.55 19.53 -25.59
C LEU A 72 -8.85 19.44 -26.41
N VAL A 73 -9.05 18.37 -27.17
CA VAL A 73 -10.25 18.16 -27.98
C VAL A 73 -11.46 18.05 -27.06
N HIS A 74 -12.51 18.80 -27.37
CA HIS A 74 -13.71 18.79 -26.56
C HIS A 74 -14.60 17.59 -26.92
N ILE A 75 -14.97 16.84 -25.89
CA ILE A 75 -15.99 15.80 -25.95
C ILE A 75 -17.14 16.28 -25.09
N LEU A 76 -18.32 16.51 -25.69
CA LEU A 76 -19.53 16.98 -25.00
C LEU A 76 -19.24 18.14 -24.03
N GLY A 77 -18.54 19.19 -24.51
CA GLY A 77 -18.28 20.41 -23.75
C GLY A 77 -17.10 20.38 -22.76
N LYS A 78 -16.37 19.28 -22.63
CA LYS A 78 -15.16 19.19 -21.79
C LYS A 78 -13.96 18.70 -22.59
N PRO A 79 -12.74 19.24 -22.38
CA PRO A 79 -11.50 18.66 -22.91
C PRO A 79 -11.40 17.15 -22.59
N MET A 80 -10.87 16.36 -23.52
CA MET A 80 -10.66 14.93 -23.36
C MET A 80 -9.86 14.62 -22.08
N ILE A 81 -8.78 15.37 -21.86
CA ILE A 81 -7.92 15.20 -20.69
C ILE A 81 -8.65 15.48 -19.37
N GLN A 82 -9.60 16.42 -19.35
CA GLN A 82 -10.43 16.70 -18.18
C GLN A 82 -11.27 15.48 -17.82
N ARG A 83 -11.86 14.82 -18.82
CA ARG A 83 -12.69 13.62 -18.59
C ARG A 83 -11.86 12.48 -18.01
N THR A 84 -10.68 12.21 -18.59
CA THR A 84 -9.75 11.21 -18.06
C THR A 84 -9.35 11.52 -16.61
N TRP A 85 -9.01 12.78 -16.33
CA TRP A 85 -8.66 13.22 -14.97
C TRP A 85 -9.82 13.07 -13.99
N GLU A 86 -11.03 13.50 -14.34
CA GLU A 86 -12.23 13.36 -13.50
C GLU A 86 -12.49 11.89 -13.16
N ARG A 87 -12.36 10.98 -14.13
CA ARG A 87 -12.51 9.53 -13.92
C ARG A 87 -11.40 8.97 -13.03
N ALA A 88 -10.14 9.31 -13.28
CA ALA A 88 -9.02 8.89 -12.45
C ALA A 88 -9.17 9.35 -11.00
N LYS A 89 -9.65 10.58 -10.77
CA LYS A 89 -9.90 11.16 -9.44
C LYS A 89 -10.97 10.43 -8.64
N MET A 90 -11.83 9.66 -9.29
CA MET A 90 -12.86 8.84 -8.63
C MET A 90 -12.32 7.50 -8.12
N ALA A 91 -11.12 7.08 -8.54
CA ALA A 91 -10.50 5.84 -8.08
C ALA A 91 -10.15 5.96 -6.58
N THR A 92 -10.52 4.95 -5.80
CA THR A 92 -10.39 4.99 -4.33
C THR A 92 -8.99 4.62 -3.85
N SER A 93 -8.21 3.96 -4.72
CA SER A 93 -6.87 3.48 -4.42
C SER A 93 -5.76 4.48 -4.67
N LEU A 94 -6.04 5.60 -5.34
CA LEU A 94 -5.05 6.65 -5.64
C LEU A 94 -4.99 7.69 -4.51
N ASP A 95 -3.80 7.91 -3.95
CA ASP A 95 -3.55 8.97 -2.97
C ASP A 95 -3.39 10.35 -3.64
N HIS A 96 -2.98 10.35 -4.90
CA HIS A 96 -2.68 11.55 -5.67
C HIS A 96 -2.87 11.31 -7.16
N VAL A 97 -3.35 12.31 -7.90
CA VAL A 97 -3.50 12.25 -9.35
C VAL A 97 -2.93 13.52 -9.97
N VAL A 98 -1.97 13.37 -10.88
CA VAL A 98 -1.32 14.49 -11.57
C VAL A 98 -1.39 14.32 -13.08
N VAL A 99 -1.42 15.44 -13.80
CA VAL A 99 -1.18 15.48 -15.24
C VAL A 99 0.29 15.81 -15.49
N ALA A 100 0.98 15.00 -16.28
CA ALA A 100 2.36 15.26 -16.68
C ALA A 100 2.38 15.71 -18.14
N THR A 101 2.89 16.91 -18.42
CA THR A 101 2.89 17.47 -19.78
C THR A 101 4.12 18.32 -20.06
N ASP A 102 4.46 18.49 -21.32
CA ASP A 102 5.51 19.40 -21.81
C ASP A 102 4.94 20.73 -22.34
N ASP A 103 3.62 20.83 -22.47
CA ASP A 103 2.96 21.94 -23.15
C ASP A 103 2.20 22.84 -22.17
N ASP A 104 2.46 24.14 -22.23
CA ASP A 104 1.85 25.12 -21.35
C ASP A 104 0.34 25.28 -21.56
N LYS A 105 -0.18 25.04 -22.76
CA LYS A 105 -1.64 25.13 -23.03
C LYS A 105 -2.37 23.97 -22.38
N ILE A 106 -1.79 22.76 -22.44
CA ILE A 106 -2.31 21.60 -21.71
C ILE A 106 -2.24 21.87 -20.21
N ALA A 107 -1.11 22.37 -19.72
CA ALA A 107 -0.93 22.67 -18.31
C ALA A 107 -1.97 23.68 -17.79
N GLU A 108 -2.16 24.79 -18.51
CA GLU A 108 -3.12 25.83 -18.14
C GLU A 108 -4.57 25.31 -18.16
N CYS A 109 -4.93 24.56 -19.20
CA CYS A 109 -6.24 23.90 -19.29
C CYS A 109 -6.47 22.99 -18.07
N CYS A 110 -5.47 22.19 -17.69
CA CYS A 110 -5.55 21.26 -16.56
C CYS A 110 -5.69 21.96 -15.21
N ARG A 111 -4.89 23.01 -14.99
CA ARG A 111 -5.01 23.84 -13.78
C ARG A 111 -6.37 24.52 -13.70
N GLY A 112 -6.94 24.92 -14.84
CA GLY A 112 -8.26 25.56 -14.93
C GLY A 112 -9.41 24.71 -14.37
N PHE A 113 -9.32 23.38 -14.42
CA PHE A 113 -10.29 22.47 -13.78
C PHE A 113 -9.80 21.85 -12.46
N GLY A 114 -8.69 22.34 -11.92
CA GLY A 114 -8.19 21.95 -10.59
C GLY A 114 -7.30 20.70 -10.57
N ALA A 115 -6.74 20.28 -11.71
CA ALA A 115 -5.73 19.23 -11.73
C ALA A 115 -4.36 19.75 -11.30
N ASP A 116 -3.65 18.94 -10.52
CA ASP A 116 -2.22 19.12 -10.27
C ASP A 116 -1.44 18.79 -11.55
N VAL A 117 -0.49 19.65 -11.92
CA VAL A 117 0.29 19.53 -13.16
C VAL A 117 1.77 19.52 -12.87
N VAL A 118 2.48 18.56 -13.46
CA VAL A 118 3.94 18.48 -13.47
C VAL A 118 4.45 18.75 -14.89
N MET A 119 5.23 19.82 -15.03
CA MET A 119 5.90 20.11 -16.31
C MET A 119 7.05 19.12 -16.50
N THR A 120 7.07 18.45 -17.65
CA THR A 120 8.04 17.42 -18.07
C THR A 120 8.75 17.87 -19.35
N SER A 121 9.86 17.23 -19.68
CA SER A 121 10.64 17.54 -20.88
C SER A 121 9.96 17.04 -22.14
N GLU A 122 10.08 17.81 -23.22
CA GLU A 122 9.74 17.38 -24.59
C GLU A 122 10.57 16.17 -25.05
N SER A 123 11.72 15.91 -24.41
CA SER A 123 12.59 14.76 -24.72
C SER A 123 12.00 13.41 -24.32
N CYS A 124 10.93 13.38 -23.52
CA CYS A 124 10.24 12.14 -23.15
C CYS A 124 9.66 11.45 -24.38
N ARG A 125 10.19 10.28 -24.73
CA ARG A 125 9.86 9.57 -25.98
C ARG A 125 8.47 8.95 -25.97
N ASN A 126 7.96 8.65 -24.78
CA ASN A 126 6.69 7.98 -24.56
C ASN A 126 6.06 8.36 -23.21
N GLY A 127 4.84 7.90 -22.97
CA GLY A 127 4.11 8.18 -21.72
C GLY A 127 4.82 7.64 -20.48
N THR A 128 5.48 6.49 -20.55
CA THR A 128 6.18 5.89 -19.41
C THR A 128 7.38 6.72 -18.96
N GLU A 129 8.22 7.17 -19.90
CA GLU A 129 9.35 8.08 -19.59
C GLU A 129 8.84 9.38 -18.96
N ARG A 130 7.72 9.92 -19.47
CA ARG A 130 7.09 11.11 -18.92
C ARG A 130 6.59 10.90 -17.49
N CYS A 131 5.96 9.76 -17.21
CA CYS A 131 5.55 9.41 -15.85
C CYS A 131 6.76 9.29 -14.91
N ASN A 132 7.86 8.70 -15.37
CA ASN A 132 9.09 8.61 -14.59
C ASN A 132 9.69 10.00 -14.31
N GLU A 133 9.78 10.88 -15.31
CA GLU A 133 10.27 12.25 -15.10
C GLU A 133 9.37 13.04 -14.14
N ALA A 134 8.05 12.91 -14.28
CA ALA A 134 7.10 13.55 -13.37
C ALA A 134 7.27 13.06 -11.93
N LEU A 135 7.45 11.75 -11.72
CA LEU A 135 7.72 11.17 -10.41
C LEU A 135 9.00 11.75 -9.78
N GLN A 136 10.10 11.85 -10.56
CA GLN A 136 11.35 12.44 -10.10
C GLN A 136 11.17 13.91 -9.68
N LYS A 137 10.43 14.69 -10.47
CA LYS A 137 10.16 16.11 -10.20
C LYS A 137 9.24 16.35 -8.99
N LEU A 138 8.34 15.43 -8.69
CA LEU A 138 7.47 15.54 -7.52
C LEU A 138 8.24 15.44 -6.19
N GLY A 139 9.41 14.80 -6.17
CA GLY A 139 10.25 14.66 -4.96
C GLY A 139 9.56 13.92 -3.81
N LYS A 140 8.50 13.16 -4.09
CA LYS A 140 7.72 12.37 -3.14
C LYS A 140 7.89 10.90 -3.44
N GLU A 141 7.99 10.08 -2.41
CA GLU A 141 8.05 8.62 -2.55
C GLU A 141 6.65 8.04 -2.71
N TYR A 142 6.46 7.21 -3.73
CA TYR A 142 5.27 6.39 -3.94
C TYR A 142 5.72 4.96 -4.19
N ASP A 143 4.97 3.99 -3.66
CA ASP A 143 5.25 2.58 -3.82
C ASP A 143 4.73 2.05 -5.17
N VAL A 144 3.65 2.66 -5.67
CA VAL A 144 3.00 2.30 -6.94
C VAL A 144 2.72 3.54 -7.77
N VAL A 145 3.08 3.48 -9.05
CA VAL A 145 2.77 4.50 -10.06
C VAL A 145 1.85 3.89 -11.10
N VAL A 146 0.64 4.44 -11.22
CA VAL A 146 -0.32 4.05 -12.24
C VAL A 146 -0.23 5.03 -13.41
N ASN A 147 0.20 4.53 -14.56
CA ASN A 147 0.23 5.29 -15.81
C ASN A 147 -1.15 5.25 -16.47
N ILE A 148 -1.91 6.34 -16.38
CA ILE A 148 -3.30 6.44 -16.86
C ILE A 148 -3.30 7.21 -18.18
N GLN A 149 -3.62 6.56 -19.30
CA GLN A 149 -3.50 7.23 -20.60
C GLN A 149 -4.48 8.41 -20.73
N GLY A 150 -3.95 9.59 -21.09
CA GLY A 150 -4.73 10.82 -21.21
C GLY A 150 -5.86 10.79 -22.24
N ASP A 151 -5.85 9.80 -23.14
CA ASP A 151 -6.83 9.59 -24.20
C ASP A 151 -7.87 8.49 -23.93
N GLU A 152 -8.03 8.09 -22.66
CA GLU A 152 -9.06 7.17 -22.19
C GLU A 152 -10.16 7.91 -21.39
N PRO A 153 -10.97 8.80 -22.02
CA PRO A 153 -11.94 9.64 -21.31
C PRO A 153 -13.09 8.85 -20.66
N LEU A 154 -13.18 7.55 -20.93
CA LEU A 154 -14.19 6.63 -20.41
C LEU A 154 -13.62 5.59 -19.45
N ILE A 155 -12.34 5.71 -19.05
CA ILE A 155 -11.72 4.77 -18.11
C ILE A 155 -12.59 4.60 -16.86
N GLU A 156 -12.81 3.35 -16.45
CA GLU A 156 -13.57 3.04 -15.25
C GLU A 156 -12.67 3.10 -14.02
N PRO A 157 -13.02 3.86 -12.96
CA PRO A 157 -12.25 3.94 -11.72
C PRO A 157 -11.94 2.56 -11.13
N GLU A 158 -12.86 1.61 -11.29
CA GLU A 158 -12.76 0.24 -10.83
C GLU A 158 -11.63 -0.53 -11.52
N ILE A 159 -11.27 -0.17 -12.77
CA ILE A 159 -10.14 -0.75 -13.49
C ILE A 159 -8.83 -0.30 -12.83
N ILE A 160 -8.72 0.99 -12.49
CA ILE A 160 -7.55 1.54 -11.79
C ILE A 160 -7.42 0.85 -10.43
N ASP A 161 -8.50 0.79 -9.67
CA ASP A 161 -8.53 0.15 -8.35
C ASP A 161 -8.19 -1.35 -8.42
N GLY A 162 -8.68 -2.05 -9.45
CA GLY A 162 -8.38 -3.47 -9.68
C GLY A 162 -6.90 -3.73 -9.99
N ILE A 163 -6.27 -2.86 -10.79
CA ILE A 163 -4.83 -2.95 -11.10
C ILE A 163 -4.02 -2.71 -9.82
N VAL A 164 -4.32 -1.65 -9.07
CA VAL A 164 -3.60 -1.32 -7.84
C VAL A 164 -3.72 -2.44 -6.82
N LYS A 165 -4.93 -3.00 -6.65
CA LYS A 165 -5.18 -4.14 -5.76
C LYS A 165 -4.36 -5.37 -6.14
N SER A 166 -4.05 -5.58 -7.42
CA SER A 166 -3.28 -6.73 -7.90
C SER A 166 -1.77 -6.59 -7.64
N LEU A 167 -1.30 -5.40 -7.26
CA LEU A 167 0.11 -5.08 -7.00
C LEU A 167 0.47 -5.09 -5.50
N GLN A 168 -0.48 -5.36 -4.59
CA GLN A 168 -0.35 -5.24 -3.13
C GLN A 168 -0.69 -6.55 -2.40
#